data_AF-A0A482WCT3-F1
#
_entry.id   AF-A0A482WCT3-F1
#
_cell.length_a   1.000
_cell.length_b   1.000
_cell.length_c   1.000
_cell.angle_alpha   90.00
_cell.angle_beta   90.00
_cell.angle_gamma   90.00
#
_symmetry.space_group_name_H-M   'P 1'
#
loop_
_entity.id
_entity.type
_entity.pdbx_description
1 polymer ?
#
loop_
_entity_poly.entity_id
_entity_poly.type
_entity_poly.pdbx_seq_one_letter_code
_entity_poly.pdbx_strand_id
1 'polypeptide(L)'
;MFWILQWGLQIIEKFCINVIKCGPVPKHVAFIMDGNRRFAVKNKMQLSEGHFRGFDKLVETLQWCLELGITEVTVYAFSIENFKRSEEEVGTLMRLATEQLQKLLSNEVIMAEGVRIRIIGNLLLLSEELQKLCAQVVLKTKDNDKAFVNVAFAYTSRDEIANAARIIVEGVKSGEIKNEDVDEDLIGNCLYTKNGADPDVIVRTSGEVRFSDFLLWQISNSQICFIQVLWPEFCIWDLLVCVFRYQRCCNELKKRGNKRKNKNERIQTFLDRLEQQRLKQL
;
A
#
# COMPACT_ATOMS: atom_id res chain seq x y z
N MET A 1 7.70 19.05 13.75
CA MET A 1 6.34 18.93 14.33
C MET A 1 5.36 18.83 13.18
N PHE A 2 4.50 17.83 13.00
CA PHE A 2 4.10 16.63 13.73
C PHE A 2 3.45 15.74 12.66
N TRP A 3 3.99 14.57 12.36
CA TRP A 3 3.24 13.58 11.59
C TRP A 3 2.29 12.82 12.51
N ILE A 4 2.74 12.51 13.73
CA ILE A 4 1.84 12.12 14.80
C ILE A 4 1.36 13.39 15.48
N LEU A 5 0.43 14.11 14.86
CA LEU A 5 -0.35 15.06 15.63
C LEU A 5 -1.11 14.23 16.67
N GLN A 6 -0.93 14.55 17.95
CA GLN A 6 -1.79 14.06 19.02
C GLN A 6 -3.21 14.63 18.84
N TRP A 7 -3.91 14.23 17.77
CA TRP A 7 -5.37 14.26 17.76
C TRP A 7 -5.76 13.09 18.66
N GLY A 8 -5.73 13.34 19.97
CA GLY A 8 -6.22 12.35 20.92
C GLY A 8 -7.64 12.00 20.51
N LEU A 9 -7.85 10.74 20.12
CA LEU A 9 -9.18 10.22 19.80
C LEU A 9 -10.15 10.66 20.89
N GLN A 10 -11.29 11.22 20.47
CA GLN A 10 -12.36 11.61 21.37
C GLN A 10 -12.83 10.38 22.17
N ILE A 11 -13.41 10.61 23.35
CA ILE A 11 -13.88 9.50 24.21
C ILE A 11 -14.82 8.56 23.45
N ILE A 12 -15.70 9.14 22.61
CA ILE A 12 -16.63 8.35 21.79
C ILE A 12 -15.91 7.53 20.70
N GLU A 13 -14.87 8.08 20.09
CA GLU A 13 -14.07 7.37 19.07
C GLU A 13 -13.31 6.21 19.71
N LYS A 14 -12.68 6.44 20.88
CA LYS A 14 -12.01 5.38 21.66
C LYS A 14 -12.98 4.29 22.07
N PHE A 15 -14.17 4.66 22.55
CA PHE A 15 -15.21 3.70 22.91
C PHE A 15 -15.59 2.83 21.70
N CYS A 16 -15.89 3.44 20.55
CA CYS A 16 -16.25 2.73 19.34
C CYS A 16 -15.12 1.84 18.80
N ILE A 17 -13.87 2.31 18.85
CA ILE A 17 -12.68 1.51 18.50
C ILE A 17 -12.61 0.27 19.40
N ASN A 18 -12.76 0.43 20.72
CA ASN A 18 -12.71 -0.70 21.65
C ASN A 18 -13.84 -1.71 21.41
N VAL A 19 -15.05 -1.23 21.12
CA VAL A 19 -16.18 -2.11 20.77
C VAL A 19 -15.91 -2.88 19.47
N ILE A 20 -15.43 -2.20 18.42
CA ILE A 20 -15.09 -2.84 17.15
C ILE A 20 -13.97 -3.86 17.32
N LYS A 21 -12.98 -3.60 18.18
CA LYS A 21 -11.88 -4.54 18.49
C LYS A 21 -12.32 -5.81 19.22
N CYS A 22 -13.54 -5.87 19.76
CA CYS A 22 -14.09 -7.12 20.27
C CYS A 22 -14.41 -8.14 19.16
N GLY A 23 -14.55 -7.68 17.92
CA GLY A 23 -14.70 -8.55 16.75
C GLY A 23 -13.39 -8.75 15.97
N PRO A 24 -13.41 -9.53 14.88
CA PRO A 24 -12.26 -9.67 13.98
C PRO A 24 -11.82 -8.32 13.41
N VAL A 25 -10.52 -8.00 13.51
CA VAL A 25 -9.93 -6.79 12.91
C VAL A 25 -9.11 -7.20 11.69
N PRO A 26 -9.26 -6.51 10.53
CA PRO A 26 -8.40 -6.78 9.37
C PRO A 26 -6.93 -6.52 9.73
N LYS A 27 -6.03 -7.39 9.29
CA LYS A 27 -4.59 -7.22 9.49
C LYS A 27 -3.97 -6.34 8.43
N HIS A 28 -4.51 -6.39 7.21
CA HIS A 28 -4.04 -5.59 6.10
C HIS A 28 -5.18 -4.81 5.43
N VAL A 29 -5.07 -3.48 5.37
CA VAL A 29 -5.99 -2.61 4.62
C VAL A 29 -5.29 -1.88 3.48
N ALA A 30 -5.86 -1.93 2.28
CA ALA A 30 -5.38 -1.20 1.12
C ALA A 30 -6.27 0.03 0.83
N PHE A 31 -5.67 1.18 0.49
CA PHE A 31 -6.39 2.43 0.21
C PHE A 31 -6.10 2.96 -1.20
N ILE A 32 -7.16 3.19 -1.98
CA ILE A 32 -7.16 4.03 -3.17
C ILE A 32 -7.61 5.44 -2.75
N MET A 33 -6.64 6.33 -2.57
CA MET A 33 -6.79 7.68 -2.02
C MET A 33 -7.29 8.69 -3.05
N ASP A 34 -8.48 8.46 -3.60
CA ASP A 34 -9.08 9.26 -4.68
C ASP A 34 -9.86 10.49 -4.12
N GLY A 35 -9.95 11.54 -4.92
CA GLY A 35 -10.75 12.74 -4.62
C GLY A 35 -9.96 14.00 -4.29
N ASN A 36 -8.62 13.96 -4.24
CA ASN A 36 -7.77 15.12 -3.88
C ASN A 36 -8.05 16.36 -4.73
N ARG A 37 -8.10 16.21 -6.06
CA ARG A 37 -8.40 17.32 -6.99
C ARG A 37 -9.82 17.85 -6.83
N ARG A 38 -10.80 16.95 -6.68
CA ARG A 38 -12.22 17.31 -6.44
C ARG A 38 -12.36 18.09 -5.13
N PHE A 39 -11.61 17.70 -4.10
CA PHE A 39 -11.58 18.40 -2.82
C PHE A 39 -11.01 19.81 -2.95
N ALA A 40 -9.88 19.97 -3.66
CA ALA A 40 -9.30 21.29 -3.92
C ALA A 40 -10.27 22.22 -4.65
N VAL A 41 -10.92 21.72 -5.71
CA VAL A 41 -11.92 22.49 -6.47
C VAL A 41 -13.11 22.86 -5.59
N LYS A 42 -13.66 21.90 -4.82
CA LYS A 42 -14.77 22.12 -3.88
C LYS A 42 -14.46 23.23 -2.88
N ASN A 43 -13.22 23.32 -2.41
CA ASN A 43 -12.78 24.29 -1.40
C ASN A 43 -12.11 25.55 -1.98
N LYS A 44 -12.14 25.74 -3.31
CA LYS A 44 -11.52 26.89 -4.01
C LYS A 44 -10.01 27.02 -3.71
N MET A 45 -9.32 25.89 -3.64
CA MET A 45 -7.87 25.79 -3.38
C MET A 45 -7.12 25.37 -4.65
N GLN A 46 -5.80 25.57 -4.65
CA GLN A 46 -4.93 25.02 -5.70
C GLN A 46 -4.96 23.49 -5.69
N LEU A 47 -4.79 22.85 -6.84
CA LEU A 47 -4.81 21.38 -6.95
C LEU A 47 -3.70 20.73 -6.09
N SER A 48 -2.53 21.36 -6.03
CA SER A 48 -1.39 20.97 -5.20
C SER A 48 -1.77 20.89 -3.71
N GLU A 49 -2.52 21.87 -3.20
CA GLU A 49 -3.00 21.89 -1.80
C GLU A 49 -3.93 20.71 -1.51
N GLY A 50 -4.78 20.30 -2.47
CA GLY A 50 -5.60 19.10 -2.32
C GLY A 50 -4.77 17.82 -2.14
N HIS A 51 -3.65 17.71 -2.83
CA HIS A 51 -2.70 16.60 -2.66
C HIS A 51 -1.95 16.67 -1.33
N PHE A 52 -1.57 17.87 -0.88
CA PHE A 52 -0.96 18.07 0.44
C PHE A 52 -1.89 17.64 1.57
N ARG A 53 -3.16 18.07 1.53
CA ARG A 53 -4.19 17.65 2.50
C ARG A 53 -4.47 16.15 2.45
N GLY A 54 -4.46 15.57 1.26
CA GLY A 54 -4.58 14.12 1.10
C GLY A 54 -3.42 13.38 1.77
N PHE A 55 -2.23 13.95 1.73
CA PHE A 55 -1.11 13.36 2.43
C PHE A 55 -1.23 13.47 3.95
N ASP A 56 -1.60 14.63 4.51
CA ASP A 56 -1.85 14.75 5.95
C ASP A 56 -2.90 13.73 6.43
N LYS A 57 -3.94 13.52 5.60
CA LYS A 57 -4.97 12.51 5.87
C LYS A 57 -4.45 11.08 5.86
N LEU A 58 -3.47 10.75 5.01
CA LEU A 58 -2.81 9.45 5.05
C LEU A 58 -2.16 9.22 6.40
N VAL A 59 -1.45 10.21 6.93
CA VAL A 59 -0.79 10.10 8.23
C VAL A 59 -1.78 9.83 9.35
N GLU A 60 -2.87 10.61 9.38
CA GLU A 60 -3.96 10.44 10.34
C GLU A 60 -4.60 9.05 10.23
N THR A 61 -4.82 8.56 9.01
CA THR A 61 -5.38 7.24 8.74
C THR A 61 -4.45 6.11 9.20
N LEU A 62 -3.14 6.25 9.03
CA LEU A 62 -2.16 5.28 9.51
C LEU A 62 -2.19 5.20 11.04
N GLN A 63 -2.32 6.33 11.73
CA GLN A 63 -2.48 6.34 13.18
C GLN A 63 -3.76 5.61 13.63
N TRP A 64 -4.89 5.86 12.97
CA TRP A 64 -6.13 5.12 13.26
C TRP A 64 -5.99 3.62 13.01
N CYS A 65 -5.27 3.22 11.96
CA CYS A 65 -4.98 1.82 11.68
C CYS A 65 -4.21 1.18 12.84
N LEU A 66 -3.16 1.84 13.34
CA LEU A 66 -2.38 1.37 14.48
C LEU A 66 -3.24 1.22 15.74
N GLU A 67 -4.05 2.21 16.07
CA GLU A 67 -4.97 2.18 17.24
C GLU A 67 -5.98 1.03 17.18
N LEU A 68 -6.48 0.73 15.97
CA LEU A 68 -7.35 -0.41 15.70
C LEU A 68 -6.63 -1.77 15.79
N GLY A 69 -5.30 -1.80 15.70
CA GLY A 69 -4.50 -3.03 15.62
C GLY A 69 -4.37 -3.60 14.20
N ILE A 70 -4.54 -2.75 13.19
CA ILE A 70 -4.23 -3.04 11.78
C ILE A 70 -2.72 -2.86 11.61
N THR A 71 -2.04 -3.93 11.24
CA THR A 71 -0.56 -4.01 11.25
C THR A 71 0.07 -3.74 9.89
N GLU A 72 -0.69 -3.83 8.80
CA GLU A 72 -0.20 -3.58 7.45
C GLU A 72 -1.17 -2.67 6.68
N VAL A 73 -0.62 -1.67 5.98
CA VAL A 73 -1.38 -0.75 5.15
C VAL A 73 -0.71 -0.63 3.78
N THR A 74 -1.49 -0.76 2.70
CA THR A 74 -1.00 -0.47 1.34
C THR A 74 -1.73 0.73 0.76
N VAL A 75 -1.01 1.71 0.22
CA VAL A 75 -1.63 2.93 -0.32
C VAL A 75 -1.27 3.17 -1.78
N TYR A 76 -2.27 3.57 -2.57
CA TYR A 76 -2.05 3.90 -3.98
C TYR A 76 -1.63 5.36 -4.12
N ALA A 77 -0.32 5.62 -4.11
CA ALA A 77 0.21 6.99 -4.13
C ALA A 77 0.24 7.56 -5.56
N PHE A 78 0.70 6.79 -6.54
CA PHE A 78 0.80 7.26 -7.93
C PHE A 78 0.83 6.09 -8.92
N SER A 79 -0.09 6.12 -9.89
CA SER A 79 -0.23 5.11 -10.93
C SER A 79 0.70 5.37 -12.12
N ILE A 80 1.14 4.32 -12.82
CA ILE A 80 1.81 4.48 -14.14
C ILE A 80 0.93 5.27 -15.11
N GLU A 81 -0.39 5.09 -15.05
CA GLU A 81 -1.35 5.84 -15.86
C GLU A 81 -1.33 7.35 -15.56
N ASN A 82 -0.80 7.77 -14.41
CA ASN A 82 -0.71 9.20 -14.06
C ASN A 82 0.41 9.93 -14.78
N PHE A 83 1.37 9.23 -15.39
CA PHE A 83 2.34 9.85 -16.30
C PHE A 83 1.71 10.44 -17.57
N LYS A 84 0.48 10.04 -17.92
CA LYS A 84 -0.28 10.59 -19.06
C LYS A 84 -0.91 11.96 -18.77
N ARG A 85 -0.79 12.48 -17.55
CA ARG A 85 -1.27 13.83 -17.19
C ARG A 85 -0.30 14.90 -17.72
N SER A 86 -0.65 16.17 -17.56
CA SER A 86 0.24 17.26 -17.99
C SER A 86 1.58 17.20 -17.27
N GLU A 87 2.65 17.60 -17.95
CA GLU A 87 4.00 17.64 -17.36
C GLU A 87 4.06 18.49 -16.09
N GLU A 88 3.29 19.59 -16.04
CA GLU A 88 3.16 20.44 -14.85
C GLU A 88 2.54 19.69 -13.66
N GLU A 89 1.48 18.91 -13.89
CA GLU A 89 0.82 18.13 -12.84
C GLU A 89 1.75 16.99 -12.37
N VAL A 90 2.39 16.29 -13.30
CA VAL A 90 3.36 15.24 -12.97
C VAL A 90 4.54 15.81 -12.19
N GLY A 91 5.12 16.93 -12.64
CA GLY A 91 6.22 17.61 -11.94
C GLY A 91 5.85 18.05 -10.52
N THR A 92 4.62 18.54 -10.34
CA THR A 92 4.10 18.90 -9.01
C THR A 92 3.97 17.67 -8.10
N LEU A 93 3.45 16.55 -8.62
CA LEU A 93 3.31 15.31 -7.87
C LEU A 93 4.68 14.70 -7.50
N MET A 94 5.66 14.76 -8.41
CA MET A 94 7.02 14.29 -8.14
C MET A 94 7.70 15.13 -7.07
N ARG A 95 7.61 16.47 -7.15
CA ARG A 95 8.12 17.36 -6.11
C ARG A 95 7.49 17.08 -4.75
N LEU A 96 6.16 16.91 -4.71
CA LEU A 96 5.45 16.57 -3.48
C LEU A 96 5.94 15.22 -2.94
N ALA A 97 6.10 14.19 -3.77
CA ALA A 97 6.65 12.92 -3.34
C ALA A 97 8.07 13.06 -2.75
N THR A 98 8.94 13.85 -3.39
CA THR A 98 10.29 14.15 -2.89
C THR A 98 10.25 14.80 -1.50
N GLU A 99 9.49 15.89 -1.35
CA GLU A 99 9.35 16.60 -0.07
C GLU A 99 8.84 15.68 1.05
N GLN A 100 7.90 14.81 0.72
CA GLN A 100 7.27 13.92 1.69
C GLN A 100 8.17 12.76 2.09
N LEU A 101 8.90 12.15 1.15
CA LEU A 101 9.91 11.13 1.47
C LEU A 101 11.07 11.72 2.28
N GLN A 102 11.50 12.95 1.99
CA GLN A 102 12.51 13.66 2.80
C GLN A 102 12.00 13.94 4.23
N LYS A 103 10.74 14.34 4.38
CA LYS A 103 10.10 14.48 5.69
C LYS A 103 10.03 13.15 6.44
N LEU A 104 9.73 12.04 5.76
CA LEU A 104 9.76 10.70 6.37
C LEU A 104 11.16 10.34 6.87
N LEU A 105 12.21 10.61 6.08
CA LEU A 105 13.59 10.34 6.48
C LEU A 105 14.05 11.16 7.69
N SER A 106 13.59 12.40 7.81
CA SER A 106 13.96 13.30 8.92
C SER A 106 13.11 13.10 10.17
N ASN A 107 12.09 12.24 10.12
CA ASN A 107 11.15 12.06 11.21
C ASN A 107 11.54 10.91 12.14
N GLU A 108 12.18 11.26 13.26
CA GLU A 108 12.60 10.31 14.31
C GLU A 108 11.43 9.55 14.95
N VAL A 109 10.21 10.10 14.93
CA VAL A 109 9.04 9.44 15.53
C VAL A 109 8.63 8.21 14.74
N ILE A 110 8.63 8.28 13.41
CA ILE A 110 8.30 7.12 12.55
C ILE A 110 9.34 6.01 12.74
N MET A 111 10.60 6.39 12.96
CA MET A 111 11.67 5.47 13.30
C MET A 111 11.45 4.82 14.68
N ALA A 112 11.04 5.59 15.68
CA ALA A 112 10.78 5.11 17.05
C ALA A 112 9.55 4.19 17.15
N GLU A 113 8.53 4.43 16.31
CA GLU A 113 7.30 3.62 16.26
C GLU A 113 7.49 2.25 15.58
N GLY A 114 8.69 1.94 15.08
CA GLY A 114 8.99 0.64 14.47
C GLY A 114 8.18 0.35 13.21
N VAL A 115 7.90 1.38 12.41
CA VAL A 115 7.18 1.25 11.13
C VAL A 115 8.17 0.92 10.01
N ARG A 116 7.91 -0.16 9.27
CA ARG A 116 8.66 -0.54 8.07
C ARG A 116 7.96 -0.05 6.81
N ILE A 117 8.67 0.77 6.04
CA ILE A 117 8.17 1.30 4.78
C ILE A 117 8.70 0.44 3.64
N ARG A 118 7.80 0.04 2.74
CA ARG A 118 8.12 -0.64 1.49
C ARG A 118 7.57 0.19 0.35
N ILE A 119 8.30 0.29 -0.75
CA ILE A 119 7.84 0.99 -1.95
C ILE A 119 7.69 -0.05 -3.06
N ILE A 120 6.49 -0.14 -3.64
CA ILE A 120 6.14 -1.12 -4.67
C ILE A 120 5.78 -0.43 -5.97
N GLY A 121 6.25 -0.97 -7.10
CA GLY A 121 6.02 -0.42 -8.43
C GLY A 121 7.27 -0.39 -9.30
N ASN A 122 7.13 0.12 -10.51
CA ASN A 122 8.22 0.23 -11.48
C ASN A 122 9.00 1.52 -11.25
N LEU A 123 9.89 1.49 -10.26
CA LEU A 123 10.66 2.67 -9.83
C LEU A 123 11.64 3.17 -10.89
N LEU A 124 11.99 2.36 -11.90
CA LEU A 124 12.82 2.78 -13.04
C LEU A 124 12.14 3.87 -13.89
N LEU A 125 10.82 4.06 -13.76
CA LEU A 125 10.09 5.15 -14.39
C LEU A 125 10.25 6.50 -13.66
N LEU A 126 10.80 6.49 -12.45
CA LEU A 126 11.05 7.70 -11.66
C LEU A 126 12.43 8.29 -11.99
N SER A 127 12.66 9.55 -11.65
CA SER A 127 14.00 10.15 -11.75
C SER A 127 14.99 9.44 -10.83
N GLU A 128 16.28 9.41 -11.20
CA GLU A 128 17.32 8.77 -10.39
C GLU A 128 17.38 9.33 -8.95
N GLU A 129 17.15 10.63 -8.79
CA GLU A 129 17.08 11.27 -7.48
C GLU A 129 15.97 10.67 -6.62
N LEU A 130 14.78 10.52 -7.18
CA LEU A 130 13.64 9.98 -6.46
C LEU A 130 13.78 8.48 -6.19
N GLN A 131 14.41 7.74 -7.11
CA GLN A 131 14.79 6.34 -6.89
C GLN A 131 15.72 6.20 -5.68
N LYS A 132 16.78 7.01 -5.60
CA LYS A 132 17.71 7.02 -4.45
C LYS A 132 17.00 7.36 -3.15
N LEU A 133 16.08 8.32 -3.18
CA LEU A 133 15.31 8.71 -2.00
C LEU A 133 14.37 7.59 -1.53
N CYS A 134 13.71 6.92 -2.47
CA CYS A 134 12.90 5.72 -2.18
C CYS A 134 13.74 4.63 -1.52
N ALA A 135 14.92 4.32 -2.08
CA ALA A 135 15.83 3.33 -1.53
C ALA A 135 16.31 3.68 -0.12
N GLN A 136 16.66 4.95 0.14
CA GLN A 136 17.05 5.41 1.48
C GLN A 136 15.95 5.16 2.51
N VAL A 137 14.68 5.46 2.19
CA VAL A 137 13.54 5.23 3.09
C VAL A 137 13.36 3.73 3.39
N VAL A 138 13.41 2.90 2.35
CA VAL A 138 13.26 1.44 2.48
C VAL A 138 14.40 0.86 3.32
N LEU A 139 15.64 1.24 3.04
CA LEU A 139 16.82 0.74 3.76
C LEU A 139 16.84 1.21 5.21
N LYS A 140 16.45 2.46 5.47
CA LYS A 140 16.43 3.03 6.83
C LYS A 140 15.41 2.31 7.73
N THR A 141 14.29 1.85 7.17
CA THR A 141 13.19 1.22 7.92
C THR A 141 13.15 -0.30 7.79
N LYS A 142 14.15 -0.93 7.15
CA LYS A 142 14.12 -2.36 6.77
C LYS A 142 14.03 -3.33 7.96
N ASP A 143 14.61 -2.96 9.10
CA ASP A 143 14.70 -3.81 10.30
C ASP A 143 13.51 -3.60 11.26
N ASN A 144 12.59 -2.69 10.92
CA ASN A 144 11.37 -2.46 11.66
C ASN A 144 10.33 -3.58 11.39
N ASP A 145 9.53 -3.93 12.40
CA ASP A 145 8.59 -5.05 12.33
C ASP A 145 7.24 -4.84 13.05
N LYS A 146 7.03 -3.69 13.70
CA LYS A 146 5.79 -3.42 14.45
C LYS A 146 4.60 -3.16 13.52
N ALA A 147 4.82 -2.41 12.44
CA ALA A 147 3.81 -2.10 11.44
C ALA A 147 4.43 -1.93 10.06
N PHE A 148 3.65 -2.19 9.01
CA PHE A 148 4.11 -2.18 7.63
C PHE A 148 3.30 -1.18 6.80
N VAL A 149 3.98 -0.35 6.02
CA VAL A 149 3.35 0.57 5.07
C VAL A 149 3.93 0.31 3.69
N ASN A 150 3.10 -0.19 2.78
CA ASN A 150 3.46 -0.39 1.38
C ASN A 150 2.96 0.80 0.55
N VAL A 151 3.87 1.59 -0.02
CA VAL A 151 3.54 2.74 -0.87
C VAL A 151 3.64 2.31 -2.33
N ALA A 152 2.49 2.23 -3.02
CA ALA A 152 2.46 1.92 -4.43
C ALA A 152 2.76 3.17 -5.27
N PHE A 153 3.95 3.23 -5.84
CA PHE A 153 4.50 4.37 -6.56
C PHE A 153 5.01 3.96 -7.94
N ALA A 154 4.54 4.63 -9.00
CA ALA A 154 4.72 4.21 -10.38
C ALA A 154 4.25 2.76 -10.55
N TYR A 155 3.05 2.48 -10.03
CA TYR A 155 2.50 1.14 -9.92
C TYR A 155 1.23 0.96 -10.75
N THR A 156 1.09 -0.18 -11.44
CA THR A 156 -0.19 -0.77 -11.85
C THR A 156 -0.12 -2.29 -11.65
N SER A 157 -1.26 -2.93 -11.42
CA SER A 157 -1.31 -4.37 -11.17
C SER A 157 -0.94 -5.16 -12.42
N ARG A 158 -1.35 -4.69 -13.61
CA ARG A 158 -0.92 -5.31 -14.87
C ARG A 158 0.59 -5.24 -15.09
N ASP A 159 1.24 -4.13 -14.75
CA ASP A 159 2.70 -4.01 -14.82
C ASP A 159 3.39 -4.94 -13.81
N GLU A 160 2.89 -5.00 -12.57
CA GLU A 160 3.39 -5.93 -11.54
C GLU A 160 3.29 -7.41 -12.00
N ILE A 161 2.16 -7.82 -12.57
CA ILE A 161 1.93 -9.18 -13.07
C ILE A 161 2.86 -9.46 -14.27
N ALA A 162 3.00 -8.52 -15.20
CA ALA A 162 3.91 -8.67 -16.34
C ALA A 162 5.37 -8.78 -15.90
N ASN A 163 5.77 -8.01 -14.87
CA ASN A 163 7.09 -8.10 -14.27
C ASN A 163 7.31 -9.47 -13.59
N ALA A 164 6.34 -9.97 -12.82
CA ALA A 164 6.41 -11.29 -12.21
C ALA A 164 6.53 -12.41 -13.26
N ALA A 165 5.77 -12.32 -14.36
CA ALA A 165 5.89 -13.25 -15.49
C ALA A 165 7.28 -13.20 -16.13
N ARG A 166 7.87 -12.01 -16.30
CA ARG A 166 9.22 -11.84 -16.86
C ARG A 166 10.28 -12.48 -15.98
N ILE A 167 10.21 -12.28 -14.66
CA ILE A 167 11.07 -12.92 -13.64
C ILE A 167 10.99 -14.46 -13.73
N ILE A 168 9.78 -15.01 -13.84
CA ILE A 168 9.58 -16.47 -13.96
C ILE A 168 10.19 -17.00 -15.25
N VAL A 169 9.95 -16.32 -16.38
CA VAL A 169 10.53 -16.72 -17.69
C VAL A 169 12.05 -16.72 -17.64
N GLU A 170 12.66 -15.73 -16.99
CA GLU A 170 14.12 -15.68 -16.79
C GLU A 170 14.61 -16.85 -15.92
N GLY A 171 13.94 -17.14 -14.81
CA GLY A 171 14.25 -18.28 -13.94
C GLY A 171 14.13 -19.65 -14.64
N VAL A 172 13.15 -19.79 -15.55
CA VAL A 172 13.01 -21.01 -16.38
C VAL A 172 14.15 -21.10 -17.40
N LYS A 173 14.48 -20.00 -18.09
CA LYS A 173 15.56 -19.98 -19.09
C LYS A 173 16.94 -20.25 -18.50
N SER A 174 17.20 -19.79 -17.28
CA SER A 174 18.45 -20.06 -16.57
C SER A 174 18.52 -21.46 -15.94
N GLY A 175 17.42 -22.22 -15.96
CA GLY A 175 17.33 -23.55 -15.36
C GLY A 175 17.18 -23.57 -13.84
N GLU A 176 16.93 -22.42 -13.20
CA GLU A 176 16.74 -22.31 -11.76
C GLU A 176 15.38 -22.83 -11.29
N ILE A 177 14.36 -22.72 -12.15
CA ILE A 177 13.04 -23.31 -11.97
C ILE A 177 12.62 -24.02 -13.26
N LYS A 178 11.65 -24.93 -13.19
CA LYS A 178 11.07 -25.63 -14.34
C LYS A 178 9.65 -25.14 -14.62
N ASN A 179 9.16 -25.42 -15.83
CA ASN A 179 7.77 -25.11 -16.22
C ASN A 179 6.73 -25.71 -15.26
N GLU A 180 6.99 -26.91 -14.74
CA GLU A 180 6.13 -27.61 -13.76
C GLU A 180 6.09 -26.92 -12.38
N ASP A 181 7.07 -26.05 -12.06
CA ASP A 181 7.10 -25.28 -10.82
C ASP A 181 6.22 -24.01 -10.91
N VAL A 182 5.69 -23.67 -12.10
CA VAL A 182 4.92 -22.43 -12.31
C VAL A 182 3.46 -22.63 -11.93
N ASP A 183 3.08 -22.04 -10.79
CA ASP A 183 1.72 -22.00 -10.29
C ASP A 183 1.35 -20.62 -9.70
N GLU A 184 0.13 -20.50 -9.17
CA GLU A 184 -0.36 -19.27 -8.53
C GLU A 184 0.55 -18.81 -7.36
N ASP A 185 1.09 -19.76 -6.59
CA ASP A 185 1.98 -19.45 -5.47
C ASP A 185 3.29 -18.85 -5.98
N LEU A 186 3.91 -19.42 -7.01
CA LEU A 186 5.13 -18.86 -7.59
C LEU A 186 4.90 -17.45 -8.15
N ILE A 187 3.78 -17.23 -8.86
CA ILE A 187 3.42 -15.90 -9.36
C ILE A 187 3.32 -14.91 -8.21
N GLY A 188 2.56 -15.24 -7.15
CA GLY A 188 2.41 -14.40 -5.96
C GLY A 188 3.74 -14.06 -5.28
N ASN A 189 4.68 -15.01 -5.24
CA ASN A 189 6.01 -14.79 -4.69
C ASN A 189 6.93 -13.94 -5.58
N CYS A 190 6.59 -13.77 -6.86
CA CYS A 190 7.32 -12.91 -7.79
C CYS A 190 6.74 -11.49 -7.87
N LEU A 191 5.58 -11.22 -7.29
CA LEU A 191 4.99 -9.88 -7.19
C LEU A 191 5.85 -8.95 -6.30
N TYR A 192 5.60 -7.64 -6.37
CA TYR A 192 6.27 -6.65 -5.49
C TYR A 192 5.82 -6.81 -4.03
N THR A 193 4.59 -7.27 -3.85
CA THR A 193 3.89 -7.43 -2.55
C THR A 193 4.20 -8.73 -1.81
N LYS A 194 5.12 -9.58 -2.29
CA LYS A 194 5.39 -10.92 -1.72
C LYS A 194 5.67 -10.97 -0.21
N ASN A 195 6.19 -9.88 0.35
CA ASN A 195 6.60 -9.78 1.76
C ASN A 195 5.43 -9.35 2.68
N GLY A 196 4.26 -9.08 2.12
CA GLY A 196 3.03 -8.74 2.85
C GLY A 196 1.97 -9.84 2.76
N ALA A 197 0.98 -9.78 3.63
CA ALA A 197 -0.24 -10.55 3.44
C ALA A 197 -1.09 -9.92 2.33
N ASP A 198 -2.02 -10.68 1.75
CA ASP A 198 -3.03 -10.08 0.88
C ASP A 198 -3.94 -9.14 1.71
N PRO A 199 -4.44 -8.02 1.14
CA PRO A 199 -5.34 -7.14 1.87
C PRO A 199 -6.61 -7.87 2.33
N ASP A 200 -6.98 -7.70 3.60
CA ASP A 200 -8.30 -8.11 4.09
C ASP A 200 -9.39 -7.19 3.55
N VAL A 201 -9.08 -5.90 3.41
CA VAL A 201 -10.00 -4.85 2.98
C VAL A 201 -9.32 -3.97 1.95
N ILE A 202 -10.04 -3.64 0.87
CA ILE A 202 -9.67 -2.55 -0.03
C ILE A 202 -10.70 -1.43 0.08
N VAL A 203 -10.23 -0.23 0.41
CA VAL A 203 -11.03 0.99 0.53
C VAL A 203 -10.73 1.89 -0.65
N ARG A 204 -11.78 2.41 -1.30
CA ARG A 204 -11.66 3.47 -2.29
C ARG A 204 -12.62 4.60 -1.98
N THR A 205 -12.07 5.80 -1.88
CA THR A 205 -12.81 7.04 -1.66
C THR A 205 -13.39 7.62 -2.94
N SER A 206 -14.14 8.71 -2.81
CA SER A 206 -14.72 9.57 -3.85
C SER A 206 -15.93 9.04 -4.63
N GLY A 207 -16.49 7.90 -4.21
CA GLY A 207 -17.70 7.32 -4.81
C GLY A 207 -17.47 6.52 -6.10
N GLU A 208 -16.24 6.44 -6.58
CA GLU A 208 -15.90 5.66 -7.78
C GLU A 208 -15.90 4.15 -7.49
N VAL A 209 -16.58 3.38 -8.34
CA VAL A 209 -16.77 1.91 -8.17
C VAL A 209 -15.88 1.08 -9.11
N ARG A 210 -14.57 1.37 -9.11
CA ARG A 210 -13.57 0.63 -9.89
C ARG A 210 -12.26 0.45 -9.11
N PHE A 211 -11.38 -0.45 -9.53
CA PHE A 211 -10.07 -0.64 -8.88
C PHE A 211 -8.94 0.20 -9.49
N SER A 212 -9.12 0.71 -10.71
CA SER A 212 -8.10 1.52 -11.39
C SER A 212 -6.73 0.81 -11.48
N ASP A 213 -6.74 -0.49 -11.79
CA ASP A 213 -5.52 -1.31 -11.95
C ASP A 213 -4.66 -1.38 -10.68
N PHE A 214 -5.30 -1.50 -9.51
CA PHE A 214 -4.65 -1.58 -8.21
C PHE A 214 -4.84 -2.95 -7.56
N LEU A 215 -3.73 -3.63 -7.23
CA LEU A 215 -3.68 -4.88 -6.46
C LEU A 215 -4.62 -5.99 -6.95
N LEU A 216 -4.86 -6.11 -8.27
CA LEU A 216 -5.89 -6.99 -8.84
C LEU A 216 -5.68 -8.48 -8.50
N TRP A 217 -4.43 -8.89 -8.32
CA TRP A 217 -4.10 -10.26 -7.88
C TRP A 217 -4.45 -10.46 -6.40
N GLN A 218 -3.99 -9.54 -5.56
CA GLN A 218 -4.01 -9.60 -4.10
C GLN A 218 -5.43 -9.42 -3.56
N ILE A 219 -6.29 -8.63 -4.22
CA ILE A 219 -7.63 -8.31 -3.71
C ILE A 219 -8.72 -9.30 -4.10
N SER A 220 -8.37 -10.42 -4.73
CA SER A 220 -9.32 -11.42 -5.23
C SER A 220 -10.27 -11.94 -4.14
N ASN A 221 -9.82 -11.96 -2.88
CA ASN A 221 -10.61 -12.39 -1.72
C ASN A 221 -10.74 -11.30 -0.63
N SER A 222 -10.56 -10.02 -0.97
CA SER A 222 -10.72 -8.91 -0.02
C SER A 222 -12.18 -8.47 0.12
N GLN A 223 -12.50 -7.89 1.28
CA GLN A 223 -13.71 -7.06 1.41
C GLN A 223 -13.53 -5.74 0.66
N ILE A 224 -14.43 -5.44 -0.27
CA ILE A 224 -14.40 -4.21 -1.06
C ILE A 224 -15.25 -3.12 -0.41
N CYS A 225 -14.68 -1.94 -0.21
CA CYS A 225 -15.33 -0.78 0.41
C CYS A 225 -15.19 0.46 -0.49
N PHE A 226 -16.17 0.66 -1.36
CA PHE A 226 -16.37 1.94 -2.04
C PHE A 226 -17.13 2.90 -1.12
N ILE A 227 -16.57 4.08 -0.89
CA ILE A 227 -17.16 5.12 -0.04
C ILE A 227 -17.19 6.47 -0.77
N GLN A 228 -18.22 7.27 -0.51
CA GLN A 228 -18.48 8.50 -1.27
C GLN A 228 -17.58 9.67 -0.88
N VAL A 229 -17.09 9.70 0.37
CA VAL A 229 -16.27 10.79 0.90
C VAL A 229 -15.00 11.00 0.06
N LEU A 230 -14.61 12.25 -0.18
CA LEU A 230 -13.34 12.56 -0.85
C LEU A 230 -12.17 12.25 0.10
N TRP A 231 -11.03 11.80 -0.43
CA TRP A 231 -9.92 11.36 0.42
C TRP A 231 -9.54 12.35 1.53
N PRO A 232 -9.31 13.66 1.28
CA PRO A 232 -8.96 14.60 2.35
C PRO A 232 -10.04 14.80 3.43
N GLU A 233 -11.29 14.37 3.17
CA GLU A 233 -12.42 14.45 4.10
C GLU A 233 -12.65 13.12 4.86
N PHE A 234 -11.92 12.06 4.53
CA PHE A 234 -12.04 10.75 5.18
C PHE A 234 -11.85 10.86 6.69
N CYS A 235 -12.68 10.18 7.48
CA CYS A 235 -12.63 10.24 8.94
C CYS A 235 -12.60 8.85 9.58
N ILE A 236 -12.34 8.81 10.90
CA ILE A 236 -12.33 7.55 11.66
C ILE A 236 -13.64 6.75 11.49
N TRP A 237 -14.78 7.43 11.40
CA TRP A 237 -16.09 6.78 11.23
C TRP A 237 -16.18 6.00 9.91
N ASP A 238 -15.60 6.54 8.83
CA ASP A 238 -15.54 5.84 7.54
C ASP A 238 -14.70 4.57 7.63
N LEU A 239 -13.56 4.63 8.34
CA LEU A 239 -12.71 3.48 8.60
C LEU A 239 -13.43 2.43 9.44
N LEU A 240 -14.11 2.83 10.52
CA LEU A 240 -14.88 1.92 11.37
C LEU A 240 -16.00 1.22 10.59
N VAL A 241 -16.68 1.93 9.68
CA VAL A 241 -17.67 1.31 8.77
C VAL A 241 -17.03 0.26 7.88
N CYS A 242 -15.82 0.51 7.36
CA CYS A 242 -15.09 -0.46 6.54
C CYS A 242 -14.71 -1.71 7.35
N VAL A 243 -14.23 -1.53 8.59
CA VAL A 243 -13.91 -2.64 9.50
C VAL A 243 -15.18 -3.43 9.86
N PHE A 244 -16.29 -2.75 10.15
CA PHE A 244 -17.56 -3.40 10.44
C PHE A 244 -18.08 -4.22 9.24
N ARG A 245 -17.94 -3.71 8.02
CA ARG A 245 -18.28 -4.49 6.80
C ARG A 245 -17.43 -5.74 6.68
N TYR A 246 -16.13 -5.66 6.96
CA TYR A 246 -15.25 -6.83 7.00
C TYR A 246 -15.70 -7.85 8.05
N GLN A 247 -16.04 -7.42 9.26
CA GLN A 247 -16.50 -8.30 10.34
C GLN A 247 -17.72 -9.15 9.95
N ARG A 248 -18.59 -8.61 9.09
CA ARG A 248 -19.79 -9.31 8.62
C ARG A 248 -19.51 -10.42 7.62
N CYS A 249 -18.38 -10.38 6.91
CA CYS A 249 -18.08 -11.32 5.82
C CYS A 249 -16.77 -12.10 6.02
N CYS A 250 -15.93 -11.74 6.99
CA CYS A 250 -14.58 -12.28 7.16
C CYS A 250 -14.53 -13.81 7.26
N ASN A 251 -15.57 -14.44 7.82
CA ASN A 251 -15.65 -15.90 7.94
C ASN A 251 -15.82 -16.58 6.57
N GLU A 252 -16.57 -15.97 5.65
CA GLU A 252 -16.74 -16.49 4.28
C GLU A 252 -15.49 -16.22 3.43
N LEU A 253 -14.86 -15.05 3.60
CA LEU A 253 -13.60 -14.72 2.92
C LEU A 253 -12.48 -15.70 3.29
N LYS A 254 -12.34 -16.03 4.58
CA LYS A 254 -11.33 -16.99 5.06
C LYS A 254 -11.49 -18.39 4.49
N LYS A 255 -12.72 -18.84 4.19
CA LYS A 255 -12.96 -20.14 3.55
C LYS A 255 -12.47 -20.21 2.10
N ARG A 256 -12.39 -19.06 1.43
CA ARG A 256 -11.95 -18.94 0.03
C ARG A 256 -10.44 -18.79 -0.12
N GLY A 257 -9.73 -18.51 0.97
CA GLY A 257 -8.28 -18.37 0.96
C GLY A 257 -7.59 -19.69 0.62
N ASN A 258 -6.76 -19.68 -0.43
CA ASN A 258 -5.92 -20.82 -0.79
C ASN A 258 -4.81 -21.01 0.26
N LYS A 259 -4.59 -22.26 0.69
CA LYS A 259 -3.40 -22.61 1.48
C LYS A 259 -2.19 -22.64 0.55
N ARG A 260 -1.22 -21.76 0.78
CA ARG A 260 0.09 -21.80 0.11
C ARG A 260 0.70 -23.19 0.28
N LYS A 261 1.14 -23.81 -0.80
CA LYS A 261 1.79 -25.13 -0.77
C LYS A 261 3.19 -25.02 -0.18
N ASN A 262 3.67 -26.12 0.42
CA ASN A 262 5.07 -26.24 0.79
C ASN A 262 5.92 -26.20 -0.49
N LYS A 263 6.88 -25.27 -0.53
CA LYS A 263 7.75 -25.03 -1.68
C LYS A 263 8.84 -26.08 -1.72
N ASN A 264 9.17 -26.55 -2.93
CA ASN A 264 10.39 -27.34 -3.16
C ASN A 264 11.63 -26.45 -2.97
N GLU A 265 12.73 -27.03 -2.48
CA GLU A 265 14.04 -26.38 -2.21
C GLU A 265 14.55 -25.53 -3.39
N ARG A 266 14.30 -26.01 -4.61
CA ARG A 266 14.62 -25.29 -5.85
C ARG A 266 13.92 -23.92 -5.95
N ILE A 267 12.61 -23.89 -5.70
CA ILE A 267 11.82 -22.66 -5.72
C ILE A 267 12.32 -21.70 -4.64
N GLN A 268 12.65 -22.23 -3.46
CA GLN A 268 13.15 -21.41 -2.36
C GLN A 268 14.49 -20.76 -2.73
N THR A 269 15.43 -21.51 -3.29
CA THR A 269 16.72 -21.00 -3.78
C THR A 269 16.54 -19.87 -4.80
N PHE A 270 15.63 -20.05 -5.76
CA PHE A 270 15.31 -19.04 -6.76
C PHE A 270 14.75 -17.74 -6.13
N LEU A 271 13.82 -17.87 -5.18
CA LEU A 271 13.20 -16.73 -4.50
C LEU A 271 14.18 -15.98 -3.59
N ASP A 272 15.10 -16.68 -2.94
CA ASP A 272 16.13 -16.08 -2.09
C ASP A 272 17.11 -15.26 -2.94
N ARG A 273 17.53 -15.79 -4.09
CA ARG A 273 18.35 -15.06 -5.06
C ARG A 273 17.62 -13.82 -5.58
N LEU A 274 16.33 -13.94 -5.91
CA LEU A 274 15.51 -12.81 -6.35
C LEU A 274 15.45 -11.69 -5.30
N GLU A 275 15.33 -12.06 -4.01
CA GLU A 275 15.35 -11.05 -2.93
C GLU A 275 16.70 -10.34 -2.84
N GLN A 276 17.80 -11.08 -2.95
CA GLN A 276 19.14 -10.48 -2.96
C GLN A 276 19.33 -9.53 -4.15
N GLN A 277 18.79 -9.88 -5.33
CA GLN A 277 18.84 -8.99 -6.50
C GLN A 277 18.04 -7.71 -6.27
N ARG A 278 16.83 -7.80 -5.71
CA ARG A 278 16.00 -6.63 -5.37
C ARG A 278 16.72 -5.71 -4.37
N LEU A 279 17.35 -6.28 -3.34
CA LEU A 279 18.11 -5.51 -2.37
C LEU A 279 19.35 -4.82 -2.96
N LYS A 280 19.99 -5.43 -3.97
CA LYS A 280 21.12 -4.81 -4.70
C LYS A 280 20.70 -3.70 -5.66
N GLN A 281 19.42 -3.67 -6.04
CA GLN A 281 18.84 -2.65 -6.92
C GLN A 281 18.35 -1.41 -6.14
N LEU A 282 18.25 -1.50 -4.82
CA LEU A 282 18.02 -0.37 -3.91
C LEU A 282 19.37 0.34 -3.64
#